data_AF-A0A561EAI5-F1
#
_entry.id   AF-A0A561EAI5-F1
#
_cell.length_a   1.000
_cell.length_b   1.000
_cell.length_c   1.000
_cell.angle_alpha   90.00
_cell.angle_beta   90.00
_cell.angle_gamma   90.00
#
_symmetry.space_group_name_H-M   'P 1'
#
loop_
_entity.id
_entity.type
_entity.pdbx_description
1 polymer ?
#
loop_
_entity_poly.entity_id
_entity_poly.type
_entity_poly.pdbx_seq_one_letter_code
_entity_poly.pdbx_strand_id
1 'polypeptide(L)'
;MVHDENEPKAVPSSDLNARQEVLTWAVIDVAALLVMLLIAFIFRPEHGWIPGPVWLTGPLVGWVVGNVVGWFLPRMASVPSLAIAGAALVLVVLCAIVLRGSAFAFGQALAGCFIGLAGGVLVGRSWKVHHEAHIAH
;
A
#
# COMPACT_ATOMS: atom_id res chain seq x y z
N MET A 1 19.28 -13.79 -30.30
CA MET A 1 18.15 -13.43 -29.42
C MET A 1 18.27 -11.93 -29.19
N VAL A 2 17.48 -11.16 -29.92
CA VAL A 2 17.38 -9.71 -29.71
C VAL A 2 16.58 -9.55 -28.43
N HIS A 3 17.25 -9.18 -27.34
CA HIS A 3 16.54 -8.66 -26.19
C HIS A 3 15.88 -7.37 -26.66
N ASP A 4 14.56 -7.33 -26.61
CA ASP A 4 13.74 -6.18 -26.93
C ASP A 4 14.04 -5.09 -25.89
N GLU A 5 15.03 -4.22 -26.18
CA GLU A 5 15.41 -3.10 -25.31
C GLU A 5 14.35 -1.99 -25.26
N ASN A 6 13.21 -2.16 -25.94
CA ASN A 6 12.10 -1.19 -25.97
C ASN A 6 11.04 -1.42 -24.90
N GLU A 7 11.16 -2.42 -24.02
CA GLU A 7 10.18 -2.55 -22.93
C GLU A 7 10.35 -1.43 -21.88
N PRO A 8 9.26 -0.74 -21.48
CA PRO A 8 9.33 0.30 -20.47
C PRO A 8 9.84 -0.28 -19.14
N LYS A 9 11.06 0.09 -18.77
CA LYS A 9 11.63 -0.34 -17.50
C LYS A 9 10.89 0.33 -16.35
N ALA A 10 10.62 -0.44 -15.29
CA ALA A 10 10.09 0.05 -14.03
C ALA A 10 10.97 1.15 -13.41
N VAL A 11 10.49 1.74 -12.31
CA VAL A 11 11.21 2.75 -11.50
C VAL A 11 12.66 2.31 -11.22
N PRO A 12 13.67 3.22 -11.19
CA PRO A 12 15.13 2.94 -11.20
C PRO A 12 15.73 1.97 -10.16
N SER A 13 14.93 1.36 -9.29
CA SER A 13 15.34 0.33 -8.32
C SER A 13 14.80 -1.08 -8.61
N SER A 14 14.12 -1.31 -9.75
CA SER A 14 13.50 -2.59 -10.10
C SER A 14 13.97 -3.12 -11.47
N ASP A 15 14.25 -4.43 -11.54
CA ASP A 15 14.53 -5.15 -12.79
C ASP A 15 13.25 -5.68 -13.48
N LEU A 16 12.07 -5.37 -12.94
CA LEU A 16 10.78 -5.76 -13.53
C LEU A 16 10.35 -4.81 -14.66
N ASN A 17 9.53 -5.31 -15.58
CA ASN A 17 8.78 -4.45 -16.50
C ASN A 17 7.75 -3.61 -15.71
N ALA A 18 7.48 -2.37 -16.12
CA ALA A 18 6.49 -1.49 -15.49
C ALA A 18 5.12 -2.15 -15.25
N ARG A 19 4.62 -2.97 -16.19
CA ARG A 19 3.35 -3.73 -16.00
C ARG A 19 3.44 -4.76 -14.87
N GLN A 20 4.55 -5.48 -14.82
CA GLN A 20 4.79 -6.46 -13.76
C GLN A 20 4.91 -5.76 -12.41
N GLU A 21 5.59 -4.61 -12.36
CA GLU A 21 5.72 -3.82 -11.13
C GLU A 21 4.36 -3.32 -10.61
N VAL A 22 3.48 -2.80 -11.48
CA VAL A 22 2.10 -2.42 -11.10
C VAL A 22 1.36 -3.60 -10.47
N LEU A 23 1.38 -4.76 -11.14
CA LEU A 23 0.73 -5.98 -10.67
C LEU A 23 1.31 -6.46 -9.33
N THR A 24 2.64 -6.46 -9.19
CA THR A 24 3.33 -6.87 -7.97
C THR A 24 2.90 -6.00 -6.79
N TRP A 25 2.91 -4.68 -6.93
CA TRP A 25 2.53 -3.79 -5.82
C TRP A 25 1.04 -3.84 -5.50
N ALA A 26 0.17 -3.98 -6.51
CA ALA A 26 -1.26 -4.16 -6.28
C ALA A 26 -1.56 -5.47 -5.53
N VAL A 27 -0.90 -6.57 -5.89
CA VAL A 27 -1.04 -7.85 -5.19
C VAL A 27 -0.53 -7.75 -3.76
N ILE A 28 0.63 -7.11 -3.54
CA ILE A 28 1.19 -6.91 -2.21
C ILE A 28 0.28 -6.04 -1.34
N ASP A 29 -0.30 -4.96 -1.87
CA ASP A 29 -1.21 -4.07 -1.14
C ASP A 29 -2.47 -4.83 -0.67
N VAL A 30 -3.11 -5.58 -1.58
CA VAL A 30 -4.28 -6.40 -1.25
C VAL A 30 -3.92 -7.51 -0.25
N ALA A 31 -2.80 -8.20 -0.44
CA ALA A 31 -2.35 -9.24 0.47
C ALA A 31 -2.06 -8.67 1.87
N ALA A 32 -1.44 -7.50 1.97
CA ALA A 32 -1.18 -6.82 3.24
C ALA A 32 -2.48 -6.45 3.95
N LEU A 33 -3.48 -5.93 3.22
CA LEU A 33 -4.81 -5.69 3.76
C LEU A 33 -5.45 -6.98 4.30
N LEU A 34 -5.42 -8.07 3.54
CA LEU A 34 -6.01 -9.35 3.96
C LEU A 34 -5.35 -9.91 5.22
N VAL A 35 -4.02 -9.86 5.31
CA VAL A 35 -3.27 -10.25 6.51
C VAL A 35 -3.69 -9.38 7.70
N MET A 36 -3.80 -8.07 7.48
CA MET A 36 -4.22 -7.15 8.53
C MET A 36 -5.66 -7.42 8.99
N LEU A 37 -6.59 -7.68 8.07
CA LEU A 37 -7.97 -8.04 8.38
C LEU A 37 -8.05 -9.36 9.16
N LEU A 38 -7.21 -10.34 8.82
CA LEU A 38 -7.10 -11.59 9.58
C LEU A 38 -6.62 -11.35 11.01
N ILE A 39 -5.59 -10.50 11.18
CA ILE A 39 -5.10 -10.11 12.51
C ILE A 39 -6.20 -9.38 13.29
N ALA A 40 -6.89 -8.44 12.66
CA ALA A 40 -7.99 -7.70 13.29
C ALA A 40 -9.18 -8.60 13.65
N PHE A 41 -9.44 -9.64 12.86
CA PHE A 41 -10.46 -10.64 13.14
C PHE A 41 -10.11 -11.51 14.35
N ILE A 42 -8.83 -11.88 14.51
CA ILE A 42 -8.34 -12.67 15.65
C ILE A 42 -8.36 -11.81 16.93
N PHE A 43 -7.82 -10.60 16.85
CA PHE A 43 -7.76 -9.65 17.96
C PHE A 43 -8.87 -8.63 17.80
N ARG A 44 -10.12 -8.99 18.08
CA ARG A 44 -11.26 -8.09 17.85
C ARG A 44 -11.19 -6.85 18.76
N PRO A 45 -11.29 -5.63 18.22
CA PRO A 45 -11.51 -4.43 19.03
C PRO A 45 -12.89 -4.50 19.73
N GLU A 46 -12.94 -4.12 21.00
CA GLU A 46 -14.16 -4.15 21.81
C GLU A 46 -15.15 -3.02 21.46
N HIS A 47 -14.63 -1.88 20.98
CA HIS A 47 -15.41 -0.68 20.70
C HIS A 47 -14.91 0.01 19.42
N GLY A 48 -15.83 0.55 18.62
CA GLY A 48 -15.54 1.24 17.38
C GLY A 48 -16.33 2.52 17.22
N TRP A 49 -15.77 3.44 16.43
CA TRP A 49 -16.36 4.77 16.19
C TRP A 49 -17.26 4.82 14.96
N ILE A 50 -17.26 3.74 14.15
CA ILE A 50 -17.98 3.62 12.88
C ILE A 50 -18.97 2.45 12.98
N PRO A 51 -20.23 2.60 12.51
CA PRO A 51 -21.19 1.50 12.49
C PRO A 51 -20.69 0.31 11.66
N GLY A 52 -20.85 -0.91 12.20
CA GLY A 52 -20.44 -2.16 11.55
C GLY A 52 -19.41 -2.96 12.36
N PRO A 53 -18.87 -4.05 11.78
CA PRO A 53 -17.84 -4.85 12.44
C PRO A 53 -16.56 -4.03 12.58
N VAL A 54 -16.22 -3.64 13.81
CA VAL A 54 -15.12 -2.71 14.10
C VAL A 54 -13.76 -3.21 13.59
N TRP A 55 -13.56 -4.53 13.65
CA TRP A 55 -12.38 -5.22 13.11
C TRP A 55 -12.23 -5.08 11.60
N LEU A 56 -13.29 -4.70 10.87
CA LEU A 56 -13.31 -4.55 9.42
C LEU A 56 -13.31 -3.07 9.02
N THR A 57 -14.18 -2.28 9.62
CA THR A 57 -14.44 -0.90 9.18
C THR A 57 -13.23 0.02 9.38
N GLY A 58 -12.55 -0.07 10.52
CA GLY A 58 -11.34 0.72 10.80
C GLY A 58 -10.24 0.48 9.77
N PRO A 59 -9.71 -0.75 9.65
CA PRO A 59 -8.70 -1.11 8.65
C PRO A 59 -9.07 -0.73 7.22
N LEU A 60 -10.31 -1.02 6.82
CA LEU A 60 -10.74 -0.86 5.44
C LEU A 60 -10.90 0.63 5.06
N VAL A 61 -11.48 1.44 5.95
CA VAL A 61 -11.55 2.89 5.74
C VAL A 61 -10.16 3.49 5.69
N GLY A 62 -9.28 3.10 6.62
CA GLY A 62 -7.88 3.51 6.61
C GLY A 62 -7.22 3.19 5.27
N TRP A 63 -7.33 1.94 4.81
CA TRP A 63 -6.75 1.47 3.55
C TRP A 63 -7.26 2.20 2.32
N VAL A 64 -8.56 2.45 2.23
CA VAL A 64 -9.14 3.23 1.11
C VAL A 64 -8.62 4.66 1.13
N VAL A 65 -8.65 5.34 2.29
CA VAL A 65 -8.15 6.70 2.43
C VAL A 65 -6.67 6.76 2.08
N GLY A 66 -5.87 5.81 2.58
CA GLY A 66 -4.46 5.71 2.29
C GLY A 66 -4.18 5.55 0.79
N ASN A 67 -4.90 4.68 0.11
CA ASN A 67 -4.77 4.47 -1.34
C ASN A 67 -5.09 5.73 -2.13
N VAL A 68 -6.18 6.42 -1.80
CA VAL A 68 -6.56 7.67 -2.46
C VAL A 68 -5.47 8.73 -2.24
N VAL A 69 -5.05 8.94 -1.00
CA VAL A 69 -4.01 9.94 -0.68
C VAL A 69 -2.69 9.57 -1.37
N GLY A 70 -2.27 8.32 -1.30
CA GLY A 70 -1.03 7.81 -1.88
C GLY A 70 -0.98 7.97 -3.40
N TRP A 71 -2.10 7.72 -4.08
CA TRP A 71 -2.23 7.93 -5.53
C TRP A 71 -1.95 9.38 -5.94
N PHE A 72 -2.41 10.34 -5.13
CA PHE A 72 -2.24 11.76 -5.39
C PHE A 72 -0.92 12.34 -4.86
N LEU A 73 -0.05 11.59 -4.18
CA LEU A 73 1.28 12.05 -3.76
C LEU A 73 2.28 11.96 -4.94
N PRO A 74 2.54 13.04 -5.70
CA PRO A 74 3.21 12.93 -6.99
C PRO A 74 4.74 13.10 -6.91
N ARG A 75 5.37 12.98 -5.73
CA ARG A 75 6.75 13.48 -5.53
C ARG A 75 7.76 12.53 -4.88
N MET A 76 7.44 11.24 -4.71
CA MET A 76 8.42 10.27 -4.20
C MET A 76 9.19 9.52 -5.31
N ALA A 77 9.32 10.09 -6.51
CA ALA A 77 9.98 9.43 -7.65
C ALA A 77 11.44 9.02 -7.39
N SER A 78 12.13 9.71 -6.48
CA SER A 78 13.51 9.43 -6.09
C SER A 78 13.68 8.37 -5.00
N VAL A 79 12.59 7.95 -4.33
CA VAL A 79 12.66 6.96 -3.25
C VAL A 79 12.52 5.54 -3.82
N PRO A 80 13.42 4.60 -3.49
CA PRO A 80 13.29 3.20 -3.92
C PRO A 80 11.98 2.58 -3.46
N SER A 81 11.31 1.82 -4.33
CA SER A 81 10.00 1.21 -4.05
C SER A 81 10.03 0.33 -2.79
N LEU A 82 11.12 -0.43 -2.61
CA LEU A 82 11.36 -1.24 -1.41
C LEU A 82 11.49 -0.41 -0.12
N ALA A 83 12.06 0.79 -0.18
CA ALA A 83 12.18 1.65 0.99
C ALA A 83 10.82 2.17 1.45
N ILE A 84 9.90 2.45 0.50
CA ILE A 84 8.52 2.83 0.81
C ILE A 84 7.79 1.66 1.48
N ALA A 85 7.86 0.47 0.88
CA ALA A 85 7.24 -0.74 1.43
C ALA A 85 7.80 -1.08 2.83
N GLY A 86 9.12 -1.00 3.01
CA GLY A 86 9.77 -1.24 4.30
C GLY A 86 9.37 -0.23 5.37
N ALA A 87 9.35 1.07 5.05
CA ALA A 87 8.92 2.10 5.98
C ALA A 87 7.45 1.93 6.38
N ALA A 88 6.57 1.62 5.43
CA ALA A 88 5.17 1.34 5.70
C ALA A 88 4.99 0.11 6.59
N LEU A 89 5.74 -0.97 6.34
CA LEU A 89 5.73 -2.15 7.20
C LEU A 89 6.12 -1.81 8.65
N VAL A 90 7.19 -1.03 8.84
CA VAL A 90 7.61 -0.59 10.18
C VAL A 90 6.51 0.21 10.86
N LEU A 91 5.88 1.16 10.15
CA LEU A 91 4.78 1.95 10.69
C LEU A 91 3.55 1.10 11.05
N VAL A 92 3.19 0.13 10.20
CA VAL A 92 2.10 -0.82 10.45
C VAL A 92 2.37 -1.64 11.71
N VAL A 93 3.58 -2.17 11.85
CA VAL A 93 4.01 -2.94 13.03
C VAL A 93 3.97 -2.08 14.29
N LEU A 94 4.46 -0.83 14.22
CA LEU A 94 4.40 0.11 15.34
C LEU A 94 2.94 0.41 15.72
N CYS A 95 2.05 0.64 14.76
CA CYS A 95 0.63 0.87 15.05
C CYS A 95 -0.05 -0.35 15.66
N ALA A 96 0.30 -1.57 15.23
CA ALA A 96 -0.26 -2.81 15.75
C ALA A 96 0.26 -3.16 17.17
N ILE A 97 1.51 -2.83 17.49
CA ILE A 97 2.15 -3.18 18.77
C ILE A 97 1.88 -2.12 19.84
N VAL A 98 1.99 -0.84 19.51
CA VAL A 98 2.00 0.28 20.47
C VAL A 98 0.59 0.66 20.92
N LEU A 99 -0.40 0.57 20.04
CA LEU A 99 -1.77 1.01 20.33
C LEU A 99 -2.61 -0.17 20.83
N ARG A 100 -2.66 -0.36 22.15
CA ARG A 100 -3.48 -1.38 22.84
C ARG A 100 -4.69 -0.75 23.55
N GLY A 101 -5.65 -1.58 23.96
CA GLY A 101 -6.84 -1.13 24.71
C GLY A 101 -7.79 -0.29 23.87
N SER A 102 -8.26 0.84 24.40
CA SER A 102 -9.21 1.73 23.71
C SER A 102 -8.67 2.37 22.43
N ALA A 103 -7.34 2.43 22.27
CA ALA A 103 -6.68 2.97 21.08
C ALA A 103 -6.46 1.91 19.98
N PHE A 104 -6.80 0.65 20.22
CA PHE A 104 -6.50 -0.45 19.30
C PHE A 104 -7.26 -0.34 17.97
N ALA A 105 -8.53 0.08 17.98
CA ALA A 105 -9.29 0.35 16.76
C ALA A 105 -8.70 1.51 15.92
N PHE A 106 -8.14 2.52 16.60
CA PHE A 106 -7.45 3.63 15.93
C PHE A 106 -6.11 3.17 15.33
N GLY A 107 -5.35 2.33 16.04
CA GLY A 107 -4.13 1.73 15.52
C GLY A 107 -4.37 0.86 14.30
N GLN A 108 -5.48 0.12 14.27
CA GLN A 108 -5.94 -0.58 13.08
C GLN A 108 -6.25 0.38 11.93
N ALA A 109 -7.03 1.44 12.14
CA ALA A 109 -7.29 2.41 11.07
C ALA A 109 -6.00 3.06 10.51
N LEU A 110 -5.04 3.39 11.38
CA LEU A 110 -3.74 3.91 10.95
C LEU A 110 -2.90 2.89 10.18
N ALA A 111 -2.84 1.65 10.65
CA ALA A 111 -2.13 0.58 9.94
C ALA A 111 -2.73 0.36 8.54
N GLY A 112 -4.07 0.33 8.43
CA GLY A 112 -4.74 0.29 7.13
C GLY A 112 -4.34 1.46 6.24
N CYS A 113 -4.31 2.68 6.80
CA CYS A 113 -3.88 3.89 6.10
C CYS A 113 -2.43 3.80 5.58
N PHE A 114 -1.48 3.29 6.36
CA PHE A 114 -0.10 3.14 5.91
C PHE A 114 0.07 2.08 4.83
N ILE A 115 -0.67 0.97 4.91
CA ILE A 115 -0.73 -0.03 3.83
C ILE A 115 -1.23 0.65 2.54
N GLY A 116 -2.39 1.30 2.62
CA GLY A 116 -2.97 1.97 1.45
C GLY A 116 -2.11 3.10 0.91
N LEU A 117 -1.45 3.89 1.76
CA LEU A 117 -0.52 4.94 1.33
C LEU A 117 0.64 4.36 0.50
N ALA A 118 1.26 3.30 0.99
CA ALA A 118 2.35 2.65 0.28
C ALA A 118 1.85 2.02 -1.04
N GLY A 119 0.73 1.30 -0.99
CA GLY A 119 0.07 0.72 -2.17
C GLY A 119 -0.23 1.79 -3.23
N GLY A 120 -0.96 2.84 -2.85
CA GLY A 120 -1.35 3.92 -3.75
C GLY A 120 -0.16 4.67 -4.37
N VAL A 121 0.89 4.94 -3.59
CA VAL A 121 2.11 5.57 -4.11
C VAL A 121 2.83 4.65 -5.10
N LEU A 122 3.00 3.37 -4.77
CA LEU A 122 3.75 2.43 -5.59
C LEU A 122 3.01 2.10 -6.89
N VAL A 123 1.72 1.80 -6.81
CA VAL A 123 0.87 1.53 -7.99
C VAL A 123 0.75 2.79 -8.86
N GLY A 124 0.51 3.96 -8.27
CA GLY A 124 0.39 5.22 -9.02
C GLY A 124 1.68 5.62 -9.75
N ARG A 125 2.85 5.36 -9.16
CA ARG A 125 4.15 5.60 -9.81
C ARG A 125 4.37 4.65 -10.99
N SER A 126 4.20 3.35 -10.79
CA SER A 126 4.40 2.37 -11.86
C SER A 126 3.39 2.54 -13.01
N TRP A 127 2.17 3.00 -12.70
CA TRP A 127 1.16 3.34 -13.71
C TRP A 127 1.56 4.54 -14.57
N LYS A 128 2.09 5.62 -13.97
CA LYS A 128 2.56 6.80 -14.72
C LYS A 128 3.69 6.44 -15.68
N VAL A 129 4.67 5.65 -15.23
CA VAL A 129 5.78 5.17 -16.06
C VAL A 129 5.25 4.34 -17.24
N HIS A 130 4.28 3.46 -16.98
CA HIS A 130 3.67 2.68 -18.05
C HIS A 130 2.92 3.55 -19.08
N HIS A 131 2.20 4.57 -18.61
CA HIS A 131 1.43 5.46 -19.47
C HIS A 131 2.31 6.38 -20.33
N GLU A 132 3.36 6.97 -19.73
CA GLU A 132 4.32 7.81 -20.45
C GLU A 132 5.03 7.03 -21.56
N ALA A 133 5.40 5.78 -21.29
CA ALA A 133 6.01 4.93 -22.30
C ALA A 133 5.05 4.54 -23.43
N HIS A 134 3.75 4.43 -23.16
CA HIS A 134 2.74 4.15 -24.18
C HIS A 134 2.45 5.34 -25.12
N ILE A 135 2.72 6.57 -24.68
CA ILE A 135 2.53 7.80 -25.48
C ILE A 135 3.76 8.10 -26.35
N ALA A 136 4.95 7.62 -25.96
CA ALA A 136 6.20 7.85 -26.66
C ALA A 136 6.43 6.95 -27.90
N HIS A 137 5.60 5.92 -28.09
CA HIS A 137 5.60 5.00 -29.23
C HIS A 137 4.40 5.24 -30.15
#